data_AF-A0A2M9GQX7-F1
#
_entry.id   AF-A0A2M9GQX7-F1
#
_cell.length_a   1.000
_cell.length_b   1.000
_cell.length_c   1.000
_cell.angle_alpha   90.00
_cell.angle_beta   90.00
_cell.angle_gamma   90.00
#
_symmetry.space_group_name_H-M   'P 1'
#
loop_
_entity.id
_entity.type
_entity.pdbx_description
1 polymer ?
#
loop_
_entity_poly.entity_id
_entity_poly.type
_entity_poly.pdbx_seq_one_letter_code
_entity_poly.pdbx_strand_id
1 'polypeptide(L)' 'MNHDELDQVYTSMAQALTRVGPARAPLFLSTLGLAALARLPDAAAATALLAQAEAACADPVAHYLAPTADRPT' A
#
# COMPACT_ATOMS: atom_id res chain seq x y z
N MET A 1 -1.38 10.36 10.99
CA MET A 1 -0.38 10.48 9.92
C MET A 1 -1.01 11.32 8.83
N ASN A 2 -0.38 12.44 8.47
CA ASN A 2 -0.89 13.36 7.46
C ASN A 2 -0.56 12.86 6.04
N HIS A 3 -1.17 13.50 5.04
CA HIS A 3 -0.97 13.13 3.63
C HIS A 3 0.50 13.21 3.22
N ASP A 4 1.23 14.26 3.61
CA ASP A 4 2.66 14.42 3.32
C ASP A 4 3.53 13.34 3.97
N GLU A 5 3.21 12.94 5.21
CA GLU A 5 3.93 11.87 5.91
C GLU A 5 3.69 10.51 5.22
N LEU A 6 2.47 10.28 4.71
CA LEU A 6 2.12 9.10 3.94
C LEU A 6 2.85 9.06 2.60
N ASP A 7 2.90 10.18 1.88
CA ASP A 7 3.63 10.29 0.61
C ASP A 7 5.13 10.03 0.80
N GLN A 8 5.72 10.59 1.87
CA GLN A 8 7.12 10.37 2.19
C GLN A 8 7.42 8.90 2.51
N VAL A 9 6.57 8.25 3.32
CA VAL A 9 6.73 6.83 3.65
C VAL A 9 6.52 5.95 2.41
N TYR A 10 5.55 6.27 1.56
CA TYR A 10 5.31 5.57 0.30
C TYR A 10 6.50 5.70 -0.66
N THR A 11 7.05 6.91 -0.80
CA THR A 11 8.25 7.18 -1.60
C THR A 11 9.45 6.38 -1.07
N SER A 12 9.67 6.37 0.24
CA SER A 12 10.76 5.59 0.86
C SER A 12 10.60 4.08 0.62
N MET A 13 9.37 3.58 0.71
CA MET A 13 9.04 2.19 0.40
C MET A 13 9.31 1.84 -1.07
N ALA A 14 8.91 2.68 -2.02
CA ALA A 14 9.17 2.48 -3.44
C ALA A 14 10.67 2.45 -3.76
N GLN A 15 11.45 3.34 -3.14
CA GLN A 15 12.90 3.34 -3.27
C GLN A 15 13.53 2.08 -2.66
N ALA A 16 13.03 1.62 -1.51
CA ALA A 16 13.50 0.37 -0.89
C ALA A 16 13.21 -0.84 -1.78
N LEU A 17 12.00 -0.94 -2.34
CA LEU A 17 11.62 -1.97 -3.32
C LEU A 17 12.54 -1.97 -4.54
N THR A 18 12.84 -0.79 -5.07
CA THR A 18 13.77 -0.63 -6.21
C THR A 18 15.17 -1.14 -5.87
N ARG A 19 15.69 -0.84 -4.68
CA ARG A 19 17.01 -1.32 -4.21
C ARG A 19 17.04 -2.84 -3.97
N VAL A 20 15.95 -3.39 -3.43
CA VAL A 20 15.82 -4.84 -3.14
C VAL A 20 15.67 -5.64 -4.44
N GLY A 21 15.04 -5.05 -5.45
CA GLY A 21 14.82 -5.64 -6.76
C GLY A 21 13.60 -6.56 -6.82
N PRO A 22 13.07 -6.81 -8.03
CA PRO A 22 11.78 -7.49 -8.23
C PRO A 22 11.78 -8.94 -7.73
N ALA A 23 12.93 -9.63 -7.79
CA ALA A 23 13.05 -11.02 -7.33
C ALA A 23 12.84 -11.18 -5.82
N ARG A 24 13.15 -10.14 -5.03
CA ARG A 24 13.05 -10.14 -3.56
C ARG A 24 11.91 -9.25 -3.05
N ALA A 25 11.22 -8.54 -3.93
CA ALA A 25 10.05 -7.74 -3.61
C ALA A 25 8.99 -8.49 -2.78
N PRO A 26 8.54 -9.72 -3.16
CA PRO A 26 7.54 -10.43 -2.35
C PRO A 26 8.04 -10.74 -0.94
N LEU A 27 9.30 -11.16 -0.79
CA LEU A 27 9.90 -11.44 0.53
C LEU A 27 10.00 -10.17 1.39
N PHE A 28 10.41 -9.05 0.78
CA PHE A 28 10.48 -7.76 1.46
C PHE A 28 9.09 -7.31 1.95
N LEU A 29 8.08 -7.41 1.10
CA LEU A 29 6.70 -7.06 1.44
C LEU A 29 6.13 -7.97 2.53
N SER A 30 6.38 -9.28 2.48
CA SER A 30 5.97 -10.20 3.54
C SER A 30 6.64 -9.85 4.88
N THR A 31 7.93 -9.49 4.86
CA THR A 31 8.66 -9.13 6.09
C THR A 31 8.17 -7.79 6.66
N LEU A 32 7.97 -6.79 5.81
CA LEU A 32 7.42 -5.49 6.19
C LEU A 32 5.99 -5.64 6.75
N GLY A 33 5.16 -6.43 6.08
CA GLY A 33 3.79 -6.73 6.50
C GLY A 33 3.77 -7.42 7.87
N LEU A 34 4.59 -8.45 8.07
CA LEU A 34 4.68 -9.14 9.36
C LEU A 34 5.16 -8.21 10.48
N ALA A 35 6.16 -7.36 10.22
CA ALA A 35 6.65 -6.39 11.19
C ALA A 35 5.59 -5.33 11.54
N ALA A 36 4.76 -4.92 10.58
CA ALA A 36 3.64 -4.01 10.82
C ALA A 36 2.53 -4.69 11.63
N LEU A 37 2.16 -5.92 11.28
CA LEU A 37 1.15 -6.71 12.00
C LEU A 37 1.56 -6.99 13.44
N ALA A 38 2.85 -7.26 13.70
CA ALA A 38 3.37 -7.49 15.04
C ALA A 38 3.27 -6.26 15.97
N ARG A 39 3.05 -5.07 15.41
CA ARG A 39 2.86 -3.82 16.18
C ARG A 39 1.38 -3.54 16.48
N LEU A 40 0.46 -4.31 15.88
CA LEU A 40 -0.96 -4.19 16.17
C LEU A 40 -1.26 -4.84 17.53
N PRO A 41 -2.11 -4.21 18.36
CA PRO A 41 -2.42 -4.73 19.68
C PRO A 41 -3.37 -5.94 19.64
N ASP A 42 -4.02 -6.22 18.50
CA ASP A 42 -5.11 -7.20 18.42
C ASP A 42 -5.15 -7.95 17.07
N ALA A 43 -5.48 -9.24 17.12
CA ALA A 43 -5.52 -10.12 15.96
C ALA A 43 -6.73 -9.85 15.04
N ALA A 44 -7.86 -9.34 15.57
CA ALA A 44 -9.00 -8.95 14.75
C ALA A 44 -8.67 -7.71 13.92
N ALA A 45 -7.91 -6.75 14.47
CA ALA A 45 -7.42 -5.59 13.72
C ALA A 45 -6.48 -6.01 12.58
N ALA A 46 -5.58 -6.97 12.84
CA ALA A 46 -4.72 -7.57 11.82
C ALA A 46 -5.53 -8.25 10.71
N THR A 47 -6.54 -9.04 11.09
CA THR A 47 -7.39 -9.78 10.14
C THR A 47 -8.24 -8.83 9.28
N ALA A 48 -8.75 -7.74 9.86
CA ALA A 48 -9.49 -6.72 9.13
C ALA A 48 -8.61 -5.98 8.10
N LEU A 49 -7.34 -5.75 8.40
CA LEU A 49 -6.40 -5.14 7.44
C LEU A 49 -6.06 -6.10 6.29
N LEU A 50 -5.92 -7.41 6.58
CA LEU A 50 -5.73 -8.42 5.54
C LEU A 50 -6.92 -8.47 4.58
N ALA A 51 -8.15 -8.54 5.10
CA ALA A 51 -9.36 -8.56 4.28
C ALA A 51 -9.52 -7.29 3.41
N GLN A 52 -9.14 -6.11 3.94
CA GLN A 52 -9.14 -4.87 3.16
C GLN A 52 -8.10 -4.89 2.03
N ALA A 53 -6.90 -5.40 2.29
CA ALA A 53 -5.87 -5.52 1.26
C ALA A 53 -6.27 -6.52 0.16
N GLU A 54 -6.91 -7.63 0.52
CA GLU A 54 -7.46 -8.60 -0.43
C GLU A 54 -8.56 -7.97 -1.29
N ALA A 55 -9.50 -7.23 -0.67
CA ALA A 55 -10.55 -6.51 -1.39
C ALA A 55 -9.99 -5.46 -2.36
N ALA A 56 -8.96 -4.70 -1.93
CA ALA A 56 -8.30 -3.71 -2.77
C ALA A 56 -7.53 -4.34 -3.95
N CYS A 57 -6.98 -5.54 -3.78
CA CYS A 57 -6.34 -6.29 -4.87
C CYS A 57 -7.37 -6.92 -5.83
N ALA A 58 -8.55 -7.27 -5.31
CA ALA A 58 -9.64 -7.85 -6.08
C ALA A 58 -10.44 -6.81 -6.87
N ASP A 59 -10.29 -5.51 -6.57
CA ASP A 59 -10.93 -4.41 -7.29
C ASP A 59 -9.98 -3.74 -8.30
N PRO A 60 -10.06 -4.09 -9.60
CA PRO A 60 -9.27 -3.43 -10.64
C PRO A 60 -9.82 -2.05 -11.08
N VAL A 61 -10.93 -1.55 -10.53
CA VAL A 61 -11.69 -0.41 -11.10
C VAL A 61 -12.32 0.49 -10.00
N ALA A 62 -11.52 1.10 -9.14
CA ALA A 62 -12.06 2.19 -8.29
C ALA A 62 -11.14 3.40 -8.12
N HIS A 63 -9.84 3.32 -8.44
CA HIS A 63 -8.93 4.46 -8.25
C HIS A 63 -8.48 5.19 -9.52
N TYR A 64 -8.97 4.82 -10.71
CA TYR A 64 -8.92 5.69 -11.88
C TYR A 64 -10.27 6.38 -12.10
N LEU A 65 -10.65 7.24 -11.16
CA LEU A 65 -11.39 8.44 -11.55
C LEU A 65 -10.32 9.50 -11.80
N ALA A 66 -9.74 9.46 -13.01
CA ALA A 66 -9.11 10.67 -13.51
C ALA A 66 -10.21 11.75 -13.48
N PRO A 67 -9.99 12.90 -12.82
CA PRO A 67 -10.76 14.07 -13.15
C PRO A 67 -10.39 14.35 -14.60
N THR A 68 -11.26 13.95 -15.53
CA THR A 68 -11.25 14.49 -16.89
C THR A 68 -11.52 15.97 -16.68
N ALA A 69 -10.44 16.72 -16.52
CA ALA A 69 -10.43 18.16 -16.55
C ALA A 69 -11.14 18.56 -17.84
N ASP A 70 -12.34 19.08 -17.64
CA ASP A 70 -12.91 20.23 -18.30
C ASP A 70 -12.35 20.58 -19.69
N ARG A 71 -13.23 20.51 -20.70
CA ARG A 71 -13.12 21.16 -22.02
C ARG A 71 -12.56 22.59 -21.89
N PRO A 72 -11.78 23.10 -22.86
CA PRO A 72 -12.36 23.87 -24.00
C PRO A 72 -11.56 23.64 -25.31
N THR A 73 -11.98 23.99 -26.53
CA THR A 73 -12.68 25.14 -27.13
C THR A 73 -13.36 24.69 -28.42
#